data_AF-F7VVR8-F1
#
_entry.id   AF-F7VVR8-F1
#
_cell.length_a   1.000
_cell.length_b   1.000
_cell.length_c   1.000
_cell.angle_alpha   90.00
_cell.angle_beta   90.00
_cell.angle_gamma   90.00
#
_symmetry.space_group_name_H-M   'P 1'
#
loop_
_entity.id
_entity.type
_entity.pdbx_description
1 polymer ?
#
loop_
_entity_poly.entity_id
_entity_poly.type
_entity_poly.pdbx_seq_one_letter_code
_entity_poly.pdbx_strand_id
1 'polypeptide(L)'
;MSTLPSDDAEPGAAPATANNKTETVTGSEPDTAKSTQEEAKVEVVKPTELQAAAPAEAPLPTTTADEATKPEPAPAQDTQALPTTSQLSPLAQLWKAAEGHDHFEIWGVPLSDPERHIPTQVVFQKFLNANDGDVEKAKAQLLRTLDWRQKTQPLQLVRKMFSKAKFDGLGYVTTYTAGDEPAVDEPEQKEVFTWNLYGTVKSLDETFGSLQEFMEWRVALMELGLIELNIGGAIKPITSEYDPYQMTQVHDYKGISFLRQTDVAKAASKETITVMSDNYPELLKEKFFVNIPAIMGFLYGVMKLFVSKKTLKKFHPMSSGTNLAKEFVNTKVDGLGDKLPAEYGGKGADLKSLGKAPIVQ
;
A
#
# COMPACT_ATOMS: atom_id res chain seq x y z
N MET A 1 -75.03 -35.24 -7.08
CA MET A 1 -75.24 -36.57 -7.71
C MET A 1 -73.90 -37.29 -7.73
N SER A 2 -73.86 -38.46 -7.11
CA SER A 2 -72.99 -39.64 -7.33
C SER A 2 -71.45 -39.53 -7.48
N THR A 3 -70.78 -40.18 -6.53
CA THR A 3 -69.71 -41.20 -6.65
C THR A 3 -68.27 -40.85 -7.07
N LEU A 4 -67.34 -41.42 -6.27
CA LEU A 4 -65.87 -41.60 -6.39
C LEU A 4 -65.47 -42.56 -7.57
N PRO A 5 -64.20 -43.06 -7.69
CA PRO A 5 -63.02 -42.46 -8.36
C PRO A 5 -62.32 -43.45 -9.35
N SER A 6 -61.07 -43.16 -9.75
CA SER A 6 -59.91 -44.09 -9.92
C SER A 6 -59.14 -44.08 -11.27
N ASP A 7 -57.81 -43.91 -11.12
CA ASP A 7 -56.59 -44.28 -11.87
C ASP A 7 -56.63 -45.06 -13.21
N ASP A 8 -55.69 -44.74 -14.12
CA ASP A 8 -54.50 -45.60 -14.39
C ASP A 8 -53.46 -45.02 -15.40
N ALA A 9 -52.20 -45.06 -14.96
CA ALA A 9 -50.91 -45.40 -15.59
C ALA A 9 -50.45 -44.98 -17.02
N GLU A 10 -49.23 -44.41 -17.05
CA GLU A 10 -48.17 -44.43 -18.09
C GLU A 10 -47.66 -45.87 -18.41
N PRO A 11 -46.87 -46.18 -19.48
CA PRO A 11 -45.52 -45.63 -19.72
C PRO A 11 -45.01 -45.59 -21.19
N GLY A 12 -43.80 -45.03 -21.38
CA GLY A 12 -43.16 -44.79 -22.68
C GLY A 12 -42.35 -45.93 -23.31
N ALA A 13 -41.76 -45.66 -24.49
CA ALA A 13 -40.54 -46.25 -25.05
C ALA A 13 -40.19 -45.64 -26.42
N ALA A 14 -38.92 -45.27 -26.63
CA ALA A 14 -38.27 -45.23 -27.96
C ALA A 14 -37.86 -46.68 -28.35
N PRO A 15 -37.56 -47.04 -29.63
CA PRO A 15 -36.27 -46.66 -30.25
C PRO A 15 -36.23 -46.69 -31.82
N ALA A 16 -35.00 -46.48 -32.34
CA ALA A 16 -34.39 -47.18 -33.49
C ALA A 16 -34.15 -46.46 -34.84
N THR A 17 -32.87 -46.56 -35.21
CA THR A 17 -32.05 -46.20 -36.37
C THR A 17 -32.25 -47.07 -37.63
N ALA A 18 -31.88 -46.54 -38.81
CA ALA A 18 -30.98 -47.13 -39.84
C ALA A 18 -31.18 -46.44 -41.22
N ASN A 19 -30.15 -45.83 -41.83
CA ASN A 19 -29.24 -46.38 -42.87
C ASN A 19 -29.96 -46.73 -44.20
N ASN A 20 -29.50 -46.50 -45.44
CA ASN A 20 -28.20 -46.23 -46.06
C ASN A 20 -28.48 -46.09 -47.60
N LYS A 21 -27.77 -45.26 -48.37
CA LYS A 21 -27.06 -45.72 -49.60
C LYS A 21 -26.26 -44.65 -50.34
N THR A 22 -25.06 -45.09 -50.68
CA THR A 22 -23.87 -44.52 -51.32
C THR A 22 -23.87 -44.76 -52.84
N GLU A 23 -23.10 -43.96 -53.59
CA GLU A 23 -22.04 -44.35 -54.57
C GLU A 23 -21.40 -43.04 -55.15
N THR A 24 -20.15 -42.60 -54.88
CA THR A 24 -18.77 -43.01 -55.29
C THR A 24 -18.56 -43.19 -56.81
N VAL A 25 -17.50 -42.73 -57.52
CA VAL A 25 -16.13 -42.22 -57.22
C VAL A 25 -15.50 -41.62 -58.50
N THR A 26 -14.56 -40.68 -58.37
CA THR A 26 -13.21 -40.56 -59.02
C THR A 26 -12.68 -39.14 -58.72
N GLY A 27 -11.46 -38.86 -58.24
CA GLY A 27 -10.25 -39.64 -57.98
C GLY A 27 -9.04 -38.88 -58.53
N SER A 28 -8.31 -38.12 -57.71
CA SER A 28 -6.87 -37.78 -57.89
C SER A 28 -6.31 -36.94 -56.72
N GLU A 29 -5.35 -37.52 -56.00
CA GLU A 29 -4.38 -36.96 -55.04
C GLU A 29 -2.96 -37.12 -55.66
N PRO A 30 -1.85 -36.69 -55.03
CA PRO A 30 -1.60 -35.54 -54.15
C PRO A 30 -0.36 -34.75 -54.62
N ASP A 31 -0.02 -33.61 -53.99
CA ASP A 31 1.37 -33.14 -54.02
C ASP A 31 1.80 -32.56 -52.66
N THR A 32 2.98 -32.98 -52.23
CA THR A 32 3.55 -32.77 -50.89
C THR A 32 4.86 -32.04 -51.06
N ALA A 33 5.01 -30.82 -50.53
CA ALA A 33 6.34 -30.20 -50.40
C ALA A 33 6.40 -29.16 -49.28
N LYS A 34 7.07 -29.57 -48.19
CA LYS A 34 8.11 -28.88 -47.42
C LYS A 34 7.87 -27.47 -46.84
N SER A 35 7.81 -27.46 -45.51
CA SER A 35 8.61 -26.67 -44.56
C SER A 35 9.61 -25.66 -45.15
N THR A 36 9.51 -24.40 -44.71
CA THR A 36 10.67 -23.54 -44.48
C THR A 36 10.40 -22.66 -43.26
N GLN A 37 11.28 -22.80 -42.26
CA GLN A 37 11.45 -21.88 -41.14
C GLN A 37 11.91 -20.52 -41.67
N GLU A 38 11.34 -19.44 -41.17
CA GLU A 38 11.99 -18.12 -41.22
C GLU A 38 12.06 -17.58 -39.79
N GLU A 39 13.24 -17.76 -39.18
CA GLU A 39 13.65 -17.06 -37.98
C GLU A 39 13.77 -15.56 -38.31
N ALA A 40 12.74 -14.79 -37.96
CA ALA A 40 12.85 -13.34 -37.89
C ALA A 40 13.72 -12.96 -36.68
N LYS A 41 14.99 -12.73 -36.97
CA LYS A 41 16.01 -12.13 -36.12
C LYS A 41 15.49 -10.79 -35.58
N VAL A 42 15.05 -10.75 -34.31
CA VAL A 42 14.73 -9.48 -33.63
C VAL A 42 16.04 -8.78 -33.30
N GLU A 43 16.36 -7.77 -34.10
CA GLU A 43 17.47 -6.86 -33.90
C GLU A 43 17.25 -6.07 -32.60
N VAL A 44 18.19 -6.20 -31.68
CA VAL A 44 18.21 -5.53 -30.38
C VAL A 44 18.40 -4.02 -30.61
N VAL A 45 17.30 -3.28 -30.64
CA VAL A 45 17.35 -1.82 -30.56
C VAL A 45 17.54 -1.45 -29.10
N LYS A 46 18.77 -1.02 -28.75
CA LYS A 46 19.08 -0.38 -27.46
C LYS A 46 18.06 0.74 -27.18
N PRO A 47 17.44 0.80 -25.98
CA PRO A 47 16.66 1.96 -25.60
C PRO A 47 17.59 3.17 -25.49
N THR A 48 17.33 4.16 -26.35
CA THR A 48 17.87 5.50 -26.25
C THR A 48 17.46 6.10 -24.91
N GLU A 49 18.47 6.61 -24.22
CA GLU A 49 18.44 7.30 -22.94
C GLU A 49 17.39 8.43 -22.95
N LEU A 50 16.31 8.29 -22.17
CA LEU A 50 15.41 9.41 -21.86
C LEU A 50 16.15 10.36 -20.92
N GLN A 51 16.78 11.38 -21.49
CA GLN A 51 17.20 12.58 -20.78
C GLN A 51 15.96 13.36 -20.36
N ALA A 52 15.63 13.32 -19.07
CA ALA A 52 14.63 14.19 -18.45
C ALA A 52 15.35 15.29 -17.67
N ALA A 53 15.00 16.53 -18.02
CA ALA A 53 15.57 17.76 -17.49
C ALA A 53 15.45 17.86 -15.96
N ALA A 54 16.59 18.18 -15.33
CA ALA A 54 16.69 18.48 -13.91
C ALA A 54 16.02 19.83 -13.56
N PRO A 55 15.26 19.94 -12.47
CA PRO A 55 14.99 21.22 -11.85
C PRO A 55 16.26 21.74 -11.17
N ALA A 56 16.55 23.02 -11.36
CA ALA A 56 17.72 23.73 -10.88
C ALA A 56 17.91 23.63 -9.35
N GLU A 57 19.07 23.13 -8.93
CA GLU A 57 19.62 23.38 -7.60
C GLU A 57 20.12 24.83 -7.53
N ALA A 58 19.67 25.56 -6.50
CA ALA A 58 20.30 26.80 -6.06
C ALA A 58 21.27 26.48 -4.89
N PRO A 59 22.38 27.23 -4.76
CA PRO A 59 23.68 26.65 -4.38
C PRO A 59 23.91 26.59 -2.86
N LEU A 60 24.54 25.49 -2.42
CA LEU A 60 25.28 25.45 -1.16
C LEU A 60 26.69 26.05 -1.40
N PRO A 61 27.17 26.96 -0.53
CA PRO A 61 28.50 27.53 -0.69
C PRO A 61 29.59 26.54 -0.30
N THR A 62 30.69 26.65 -1.06
CA THR A 62 31.94 25.93 -0.94
C THR A 62 32.76 26.42 0.26
N THR A 63 33.40 25.49 0.98
CA THR A 63 34.68 25.78 1.64
C THR A 63 35.59 24.56 1.59
N THR A 64 36.80 24.81 1.08
CA THR A 64 37.90 23.88 0.85
C THR A 64 38.81 23.81 2.08
N ALA A 65 39.39 22.62 2.31
CA ALA A 65 40.67 22.28 2.98
C ALA A 65 41.02 22.94 4.35
N ASP A 66 41.40 22.14 5.35
CA ASP A 66 42.80 21.67 5.46
C ASP A 66 42.98 20.64 6.59
N GLU A 67 44.02 19.84 6.43
CA GLU A 67 44.43 18.74 7.30
C GLU A 67 45.37 19.21 8.44
N ALA A 68 45.42 18.38 9.49
CA ALA A 68 46.54 18.18 10.42
C ALA A 68 46.58 18.92 11.78
N THR A 69 46.69 18.06 12.80
CA THR A 69 47.66 18.07 13.92
C THR A 69 47.03 18.11 15.32
N LYS A 70 47.10 16.94 15.99
CA LYS A 70 46.96 16.73 17.43
C LYS A 70 47.99 17.57 18.20
N PRO A 71 47.63 18.16 19.35
CA PRO A 71 48.35 17.78 20.57
C PRO A 71 47.39 17.54 21.75
N GLU A 72 47.74 16.52 22.51
CA GLU A 72 47.19 16.24 23.85
C GLU A 72 48.00 17.03 24.88
N PRO A 73 47.34 17.61 25.90
CA PRO A 73 47.75 17.27 27.25
C PRO A 73 46.60 17.20 28.29
N ALA A 74 46.64 16.14 29.11
CA ALA A 74 46.58 16.10 30.58
C ALA A 74 45.34 16.65 31.35
N PRO A 75 45.04 16.09 32.54
CA PRO A 75 43.69 15.82 33.02
C PRO A 75 43.04 17.03 33.72
N ALA A 76 41.82 17.37 33.29
CA ALA A 76 40.99 18.38 33.94
C ALA A 76 39.98 17.73 34.88
N GLN A 77 39.80 18.41 36.00
CA GLN A 77 39.19 17.93 37.22
C GLN A 77 37.67 17.78 37.10
N ASP A 78 37.20 16.80 37.87
CA ASP A 78 35.82 16.56 38.26
C ASP A 78 35.12 17.89 38.63
N THR A 79 34.30 18.39 37.72
CA THR A 79 33.31 19.43 38.03
C THR A 79 31.98 18.88 37.56
N GLN A 80 31.24 18.30 38.49
CA GLN A 80 29.84 17.96 38.30
C GLN A 80 29.09 19.24 37.92
N ALA A 81 28.79 19.39 36.64
CA ALA A 81 27.83 20.37 36.17
C ALA A 81 26.44 19.92 36.64
N LEU A 82 25.90 20.62 37.63
CA LEU A 82 24.47 20.60 37.94
C LEU A 82 23.68 20.95 36.66
N PRO A 83 22.76 20.09 36.18
CA PRO A 83 21.96 20.45 35.01
C PRO A 83 20.99 21.56 35.42
N THR A 84 21.20 22.74 34.84
CA THR A 84 20.30 23.89 34.98
C THR A 84 19.35 23.89 33.78
N THR A 85 18.06 24.10 34.04
CA THR A 85 16.87 24.15 33.15
C THR A 85 16.24 22.81 32.74
N SER A 86 15.05 22.53 33.29
CA SER A 86 14.20 21.39 32.91
C SER A 86 13.63 21.60 31.51
N GLN A 87 14.37 21.18 30.48
CA GLN A 87 13.87 21.20 29.12
C GLN A 87 12.78 20.12 28.97
N LEU A 88 11.60 20.51 28.47
CA LEU A 88 10.48 19.60 28.23
C LEU A 88 10.94 18.41 27.36
N SER A 89 10.39 17.22 27.63
CA SER A 89 10.65 16.05 26.79
C SER A 89 10.19 16.30 25.33
N PRO A 90 10.75 15.59 24.33
CA PRO A 90 10.32 15.73 22.93
C PRO A 90 8.81 15.61 22.74
N LEU A 91 8.17 14.62 23.38
CA LEU A 91 6.71 14.43 23.30
C LEU A 91 5.93 15.59 23.95
N ALA A 92 6.39 16.10 25.09
CA ALA A 92 5.79 17.26 25.74
C ALA A 92 5.94 18.53 24.90
N GLN A 93 7.03 18.67 24.14
CA GLN A 93 7.22 19.77 23.20
C GLN A 93 6.29 19.67 21.98
N LEU A 94 6.04 18.47 21.45
CA LEU A 94 5.05 18.25 20.39
C LEU A 94 3.63 18.52 20.90
N TRP A 95 3.31 18.05 22.10
CA TRP A 95 2.04 18.35 22.78
C TRP A 95 1.82 19.85 22.89
N LYS A 96 2.79 20.59 23.44
CA LYS A 96 2.71 22.05 23.58
C LYS A 96 2.57 22.80 22.27
N ALA A 97 3.12 22.26 21.17
CA ALA A 97 2.95 22.86 19.86
C ALA A 97 1.51 22.65 19.33
N ALA A 98 0.94 21.47 19.57
CA ALA A 98 -0.39 21.13 19.11
C ALA A 98 -1.51 21.67 20.02
N GLU A 99 -1.28 21.80 21.33
CA GLU A 99 -2.29 22.20 22.31
C GLU A 99 -2.85 23.59 21.95
N GLY A 100 -4.15 23.65 21.63
CA GLY A 100 -4.80 24.88 21.17
C GLY A 100 -4.99 24.98 19.66
N HIS A 101 -4.58 23.99 18.86
CA HIS A 101 -4.95 23.89 17.46
C HIS A 101 -6.45 23.58 17.30
N ASP A 102 -7.14 24.22 16.33
CA ASP A 102 -8.60 24.11 16.14
C ASP A 102 -9.07 22.69 15.80
N HIS A 103 -8.21 21.91 15.15
CA HIS A 103 -8.40 20.49 14.90
C HIS A 103 -7.43 19.69 15.75
N PHE A 104 -7.95 18.71 16.51
CA PHE A 104 -7.18 18.03 17.56
C PHE A 104 -7.31 16.51 17.50
N GLU A 105 -7.14 15.95 16.31
CA GLU A 105 -7.24 14.53 16.02
C GLU A 105 -6.21 14.12 14.96
N ILE A 106 -5.56 12.97 15.13
CA ILE A 106 -4.71 12.34 14.12
C ILE A 106 -4.98 10.84 14.04
N TRP A 107 -5.28 10.33 12.85
CA TRP A 107 -5.51 8.90 12.54
C TRP A 107 -6.57 8.20 13.41
N GLY A 108 -7.65 8.91 13.73
CA GLY A 108 -8.73 8.48 14.62
C GLY A 108 -8.44 8.68 16.11
N VAL A 109 -7.27 9.25 16.48
CA VAL A 109 -6.87 9.49 17.87
C VAL A 109 -7.13 10.95 18.24
N PRO A 110 -8.12 11.24 19.12
CA PRO A 110 -8.21 12.54 19.77
C PRO A 110 -6.94 12.78 20.58
N LEU A 111 -6.22 13.85 20.28
CA LEU A 111 -4.97 14.13 20.99
C LEU A 111 -5.28 14.49 22.45
N SER A 112 -4.46 14.01 23.38
CA SER A 112 -4.57 14.29 24.82
C SER A 112 -3.19 14.27 25.46
N ASP A 113 -3.08 14.72 26.69
CA ASP A 113 -1.81 14.85 27.40
C ASP A 113 -0.97 13.54 27.32
N PRO A 114 0.20 13.57 26.66
CA PRO A 114 1.01 12.38 26.46
C PRO A 114 1.54 11.81 27.77
N GLU A 115 1.53 12.52 28.90
CA GLU A 115 1.91 11.92 30.19
C GLU A 115 0.99 10.77 30.61
N ARG A 116 -0.27 10.78 30.14
CA ARG A 116 -1.31 9.83 30.54
C ARG A 116 -2.00 9.14 29.37
N HIS A 117 -1.72 9.55 28.14
CA HIS A 117 -2.40 9.05 26.95
C HIS A 117 -1.44 8.38 25.97
N ILE A 118 -1.34 7.05 26.06
CA ILE A 118 -0.46 6.22 25.23
C ILE A 118 -0.74 6.39 23.72
N PRO A 119 -2.00 6.42 23.23
CA PRO A 119 -2.25 6.64 21.80
C PRO A 119 -1.63 7.94 21.27
N THR A 120 -1.67 9.03 22.04
CA THR A 120 -0.98 10.28 21.67
C THR A 120 0.53 10.13 21.70
N GLN A 121 1.11 9.39 22.67
CA GLN A 121 2.53 9.08 22.64
C GLN A 121 2.93 8.34 21.35
N VAL A 122 2.12 7.36 20.90
CA VAL A 122 2.36 6.62 19.65
C VAL A 122 2.34 7.55 18.44
N VAL A 123 1.35 8.44 18.34
CA VAL A 123 1.25 9.42 17.26
C VAL A 123 2.49 10.32 17.24
N PHE A 124 2.84 10.94 18.36
CA PHE A 124 3.97 11.87 18.42
C PHE A 124 5.32 11.18 18.20
N GLN A 125 5.49 9.95 18.70
CA GLN A 125 6.70 9.17 18.45
C GLN A 125 6.86 8.83 16.96
N LYS A 126 5.77 8.57 16.22
CA LYS A 126 5.82 8.39 14.75
C LYS A 126 6.31 9.66 14.03
N PHE A 127 5.86 10.84 14.41
CA PHE A 127 6.39 12.10 13.86
C PHE A 127 7.86 12.31 14.19
N LEU A 128 8.30 11.99 15.42
CA LEU A 128 9.71 12.05 15.78
C LEU A 128 10.55 11.05 14.97
N ASN A 129 10.12 9.80 14.87
CA ASN A 129 10.78 8.74 14.11
C ASN A 129 10.91 9.09 12.62
N ALA A 130 9.91 9.77 12.04
CA ALA A 130 9.94 10.22 10.65
C ALA A 130 10.94 11.35 10.38
N ASN A 131 11.31 12.09 11.42
CA ASN A 131 12.23 13.22 11.36
C ASN A 131 13.55 12.93 12.09
N ASP A 132 13.91 11.65 12.25
CA ASP A 132 15.16 11.20 12.89
C ASP A 132 15.39 11.81 14.29
N GLY A 133 14.30 12.03 15.05
CA GLY A 133 14.33 12.64 16.38
C GLY A 133 14.45 14.18 16.38
N ASP A 134 14.50 14.84 15.22
CA ASP A 134 14.51 16.30 15.10
C ASP A 134 13.15 16.86 15.52
N VAL A 135 13.11 17.43 16.73
CA VAL A 135 11.89 17.91 17.38
C VAL A 135 11.25 19.07 16.60
N GLU A 136 12.04 19.97 16.02
CA GLU A 136 11.50 21.13 15.30
C GLU A 136 10.87 20.72 13.97
N LYS A 137 11.53 19.80 13.23
CA LYS A 137 10.93 19.24 12.01
C LYS A 137 9.67 18.43 12.33
N ALA A 138 9.68 17.63 13.38
CA ALA A 138 8.53 16.85 13.81
C ALA A 138 7.34 17.75 14.19
N LYS A 139 7.57 18.84 14.95
CA LYS A 139 6.54 19.87 15.24
C LYS A 139 5.98 20.46 13.95
N ALA A 140 6.85 20.89 13.04
CA ALA A 140 6.42 21.52 11.80
C ALA A 140 5.57 20.56 10.94
N GLN A 141 5.96 19.28 10.86
CA GLN A 141 5.18 18.27 10.14
C GLN A 141 3.84 17.96 10.83
N LEU A 142 3.85 17.87 12.17
CA LEU A 142 2.65 17.65 12.98
C LEU A 142 1.62 18.77 12.75
N LEU A 143 2.04 20.03 12.83
CA LEU A 143 1.15 21.17 12.63
C LEU A 143 0.58 21.23 11.21
N ARG A 144 1.41 21.05 10.18
CA ARG A 144 0.92 20.96 8.79
C ARG A 144 -0.07 19.81 8.60
N THR A 145 0.16 18.69 9.28
CA THR A 145 -0.79 17.55 9.25
C THR A 145 -2.12 17.94 9.90
N LEU A 146 -2.10 18.62 11.05
CA LEU A 146 -3.34 19.06 11.71
C LEU A 146 -4.14 20.05 10.83
N ASP A 147 -3.47 21.02 10.21
CA ASP A 147 -4.06 21.94 9.22
C ASP A 147 -4.70 21.17 8.06
N TRP A 148 -3.95 20.22 7.50
CA TRP A 148 -4.42 19.40 6.38
C TRP A 148 -5.62 18.54 6.77
N ARG A 149 -5.63 17.95 7.97
CA ARG A 149 -6.75 17.15 8.48
C ARG A 149 -7.98 18.02 8.73
N GLN A 150 -7.80 19.22 9.27
CA GLN A 150 -8.89 20.19 9.42
C GLN A 150 -9.56 20.51 8.08
N LYS A 151 -8.75 20.73 7.03
CA LYS A 151 -9.25 21.03 5.69
C LYS A 151 -9.88 19.81 4.99
N THR A 152 -9.20 18.67 5.05
CA THR A 152 -9.51 17.49 4.23
C THR A 152 -10.58 16.59 4.86
N GLN A 153 -10.73 16.66 6.19
CA GLN A 153 -11.67 15.84 6.96
C GLN A 153 -11.59 14.33 6.62
N PRO A 154 -10.42 13.67 6.75
CA PRO A 154 -10.21 12.30 6.28
C PRO A 154 -11.19 11.27 6.85
N LEU A 155 -11.58 11.43 8.12
CA LEU A 155 -12.56 10.57 8.77
C LEU A 155 -13.95 10.64 8.12
N GLN A 156 -14.31 11.78 7.51
CA GLN A 156 -15.56 11.91 6.75
C GLN A 156 -15.44 11.27 5.37
N LEU A 157 -14.25 11.26 4.77
CA LEU A 157 -14.02 10.60 3.48
C LEU A 157 -14.26 9.09 3.54
N VAL A 158 -14.01 8.45 4.69
CA VAL A 158 -14.37 7.03 4.91
C VAL A 158 -15.87 6.76 4.74
N ARG A 159 -16.71 7.75 5.06
CA ARG A 159 -18.18 7.67 4.96
C ARG A 159 -18.72 8.19 3.62
N LYS A 160 -17.86 8.79 2.79
CA LYS A 160 -18.22 9.31 1.48
C LYS A 160 -18.51 8.15 0.53
N MET A 161 -19.53 8.33 -0.30
CA MET A 161 -19.87 7.41 -1.38
C MET A 161 -19.14 7.86 -2.66
N PHE A 162 -18.30 6.99 -3.20
CA PHE A 162 -17.51 7.22 -4.40
C PHE A 162 -18.17 6.60 -5.64
N SER A 163 -17.75 7.00 -6.84
CA SER A 163 -18.29 6.43 -8.07
C SER A 163 -17.94 4.94 -8.20
N LYS A 164 -18.96 4.09 -8.33
CA LYS A 164 -18.78 2.66 -8.63
C LYS A 164 -18.02 2.45 -9.94
N ALA A 165 -18.31 3.25 -10.96
CA ALA A 165 -17.65 3.13 -12.27
C ALA A 165 -16.12 3.33 -12.19
N LYS A 166 -15.66 4.19 -11.27
CA LYS A 166 -14.25 4.57 -11.14
C LYS A 166 -13.47 3.70 -10.15
N PHE A 167 -14.11 3.29 -9.06
CA PHE A 167 -13.40 2.81 -7.87
C PHE A 167 -13.86 1.43 -7.36
N ASP A 168 -14.93 0.84 -7.91
CA ASP A 168 -15.39 -0.50 -7.50
C ASP A 168 -14.32 -1.55 -7.76
N GLY A 169 -13.93 -2.26 -6.70
CA GLY A 169 -12.87 -3.27 -6.74
C GLY A 169 -11.45 -2.74 -6.93
N LEU A 170 -11.22 -1.42 -6.78
CA LEU A 170 -9.88 -0.83 -6.94
C LEU A 170 -9.02 -0.92 -5.67
N GLY A 171 -9.64 -1.05 -4.50
CA GLY A 171 -8.87 -1.14 -3.26
C GLY A 171 -9.62 -1.77 -2.11
N TYR A 172 -8.85 -2.43 -1.25
CA TYR A 172 -9.35 -3.23 -0.13
C TYR A 172 -8.47 -3.05 1.10
N VAL A 173 -9.05 -3.29 2.28
CA VAL A 173 -8.37 -3.43 3.56
C VAL A 173 -8.69 -4.79 4.11
N THR A 174 -7.68 -5.59 4.45
CA THR A 174 -7.86 -6.90 5.09
C THR A 174 -7.10 -6.94 6.40
N THR A 175 -7.68 -7.60 7.40
CA THR A 175 -7.11 -7.78 8.73
C THR A 175 -6.98 -9.26 9.01
N TYR A 176 -5.80 -9.68 9.48
CA TYR A 176 -5.52 -11.05 9.84
C TYR A 176 -5.03 -11.12 11.28
N THR A 177 -5.51 -12.09 12.05
CA THR A 177 -5.23 -12.22 13.48
C THR A 177 -4.72 -13.61 13.85
N ALA A 178 -3.92 -13.68 14.92
CA ALA A 178 -3.48 -14.92 15.56
C ALA A 178 -4.59 -15.50 16.46
N GLY A 179 -5.71 -15.88 15.84
CA GLY A 179 -6.93 -16.31 16.55
C GLY A 179 -8.10 -15.34 16.34
N ASP A 180 -9.25 -15.64 16.94
CA ASP A 180 -10.48 -14.87 16.72
C ASP A 180 -10.44 -13.47 17.37
N GLU A 181 -9.79 -13.37 18.54
CA GLU A 181 -9.55 -12.10 19.23
C GLU A 181 -8.07 -12.00 19.63
N PRO A 182 -7.26 -11.14 18.98
CA PRO A 182 -5.87 -10.94 19.36
C PRO A 182 -5.81 -10.30 20.75
N ALA A 183 -4.83 -10.68 21.56
CA ALA A 183 -4.64 -10.11 22.87
C ALA A 183 -4.35 -8.59 22.76
N VAL A 184 -5.02 -7.79 23.59
CA VAL A 184 -4.92 -6.31 23.55
C VAL A 184 -3.48 -5.83 23.78
N ASP A 185 -2.70 -6.59 24.53
CA ASP A 185 -1.30 -6.31 24.85
C ASP A 185 -0.28 -6.95 23.89
N GLU A 186 -0.74 -7.63 22.84
CA GLU A 186 0.06 -8.19 21.75
C GLU A 186 -0.41 -7.69 20.38
N PRO A 187 -0.27 -6.39 20.08
CA PRO A 187 -0.73 -5.80 18.81
C PRO A 187 -0.13 -6.44 17.55
N GLU A 188 1.02 -7.12 17.66
CA GLU A 188 1.66 -7.86 16.56
C GLU A 188 0.90 -9.12 16.14
N GLN A 189 0.01 -9.63 16.99
CA GLN A 189 -0.92 -10.71 16.64
C GLN A 189 -1.99 -10.28 15.64
N LYS A 190 -1.92 -9.05 15.11
CA LYS A 190 -2.80 -8.51 14.08
C LYS A 190 -1.96 -7.89 12.96
N GLU A 191 -2.28 -8.24 11.73
CA GLU A 191 -1.64 -7.72 10.52
C GLU A 191 -2.69 -7.07 9.63
N VAL A 192 -2.48 -5.80 9.29
CA VAL A 192 -3.41 -5.02 8.45
C VAL A 192 -2.75 -4.75 7.10
N PHE A 193 -3.48 -5.06 6.04
CA PHE A 193 -3.06 -4.86 4.66
C PHE A 193 -3.96 -3.84 3.99
N THR A 194 -3.37 -2.95 3.18
CA THR A 194 -4.11 -2.15 2.20
C THR A 194 -3.71 -2.58 0.80
N TRP A 195 -4.70 -2.83 -0.05
CA TRP A 195 -4.53 -3.35 -1.40
C TRP A 195 -4.97 -2.27 -2.39
N ASN A 196 -4.15 -1.99 -3.40
CA ASN A 196 -4.50 -1.13 -4.53
C ASN A 196 -4.35 -1.94 -5.82
N LEU A 197 -5.45 -2.23 -6.50
CA LEU A 197 -5.51 -3.12 -7.66
C LEU A 197 -5.51 -2.32 -8.95
N TYR A 198 -4.45 -1.57 -9.23
CA TYR A 198 -4.41 -0.70 -10.42
C TYR A 198 -4.55 -1.46 -11.74
N GLY A 199 -4.18 -2.74 -11.76
CA GLY A 199 -4.45 -3.65 -12.87
C GLY A 199 -5.91 -3.76 -13.32
N THR A 200 -6.87 -3.46 -12.45
CA THR A 200 -8.31 -3.56 -12.74
C THR A 200 -8.90 -2.26 -13.30
N VAL A 201 -8.10 -1.18 -13.39
CA VAL A 201 -8.56 0.12 -13.91
C VAL A 201 -8.91 -0.01 -15.39
N LYS A 202 -10.19 0.19 -15.70
CA LYS A 202 -10.72 0.11 -17.07
C LYS A 202 -10.39 1.34 -17.91
N SER A 203 -10.37 2.51 -17.29
CA SER A 203 -10.09 3.79 -17.93
C SER A 203 -9.23 4.67 -17.01
N LEU A 204 -7.99 4.95 -17.43
CA LEU A 204 -7.07 5.79 -16.66
C LEU A 204 -7.60 7.21 -16.53
N ASP A 205 -8.22 7.76 -17.57
CA ASP A 205 -8.74 9.13 -17.55
C ASP A 205 -9.98 9.25 -16.67
N GLU A 206 -10.83 8.22 -16.59
CA GLU A 206 -11.99 8.27 -15.68
C GLU A 206 -11.57 8.13 -14.21
N THR A 207 -10.65 7.21 -13.92
CA THR A 207 -10.20 6.93 -12.55
C THR A 207 -9.26 8.03 -12.02
N PHE A 208 -8.35 8.54 -12.85
CA PHE A 208 -7.30 9.49 -12.44
C PHE A 208 -7.48 10.91 -12.99
N GLY A 209 -8.41 11.15 -13.91
CA GLY A 209 -8.59 12.47 -14.53
C GLY A 209 -9.08 13.54 -13.56
N SER A 210 -9.79 13.16 -12.50
CA SER A 210 -10.04 14.01 -11.33
C SER A 210 -9.06 13.66 -10.22
N LEU A 211 -7.94 14.40 -10.17
CA LEU A 211 -6.92 14.18 -9.15
C LEU A 211 -7.49 14.31 -7.74
N GLN A 212 -8.35 15.30 -7.50
CA GLN A 212 -8.97 15.51 -6.20
C GLN A 212 -9.83 14.32 -5.77
N GLU A 213 -10.72 13.85 -6.65
CA GLU A 213 -11.62 12.74 -6.33
C GLU A 213 -10.83 11.44 -6.07
N PHE A 214 -9.79 11.18 -6.89
CA PHE A 214 -8.89 10.06 -6.68
C PHE A 214 -8.18 10.17 -5.33
N MET A 215 -7.66 11.34 -4.97
CA MET A 215 -6.98 11.54 -3.69
C MET A 215 -7.91 11.37 -2.50
N GLU A 216 -9.15 11.84 -2.59
CA GLU A 216 -10.16 11.62 -1.54
C GLU A 216 -10.46 10.13 -1.35
N TRP A 217 -10.60 9.37 -2.44
CA TRP A 217 -10.77 7.92 -2.40
C TRP A 217 -9.54 7.22 -1.79
N ARG A 218 -8.34 7.62 -2.22
CA ARG A 218 -7.09 7.01 -1.77
C ARG A 218 -6.80 7.28 -0.29
N VAL A 219 -7.21 8.45 0.20
CA VAL A 219 -7.19 8.81 1.63
C VAL A 219 -8.23 8.02 2.40
N ALA A 220 -9.45 7.87 1.89
CA ALA A 220 -10.48 7.04 2.53
C ALA A 220 -10.02 5.59 2.72
N LEU A 221 -9.35 5.01 1.73
CA LEU A 221 -8.75 3.67 1.84
C LEU A 221 -7.65 3.60 2.91
N MET A 222 -6.81 4.64 3.02
CA MET A 222 -5.76 4.70 4.05
C MET A 222 -6.35 4.81 5.47
N GLU A 223 -7.36 5.66 5.65
CA GLU A 223 -8.06 5.84 6.93
C GLU A 223 -8.84 4.59 7.34
N LEU A 224 -9.43 3.86 6.39
CA LEU A 224 -10.00 2.53 6.66
C LEU A 224 -8.95 1.57 7.22
N GLY A 225 -7.74 1.58 6.66
CA GLY A 225 -6.62 0.80 7.20
C GLY A 225 -6.26 1.21 8.63
N LEU A 226 -6.25 2.52 8.92
CA LEU A 226 -5.94 3.03 10.25
C LEU A 226 -6.99 2.68 11.30
N ILE A 227 -8.27 2.63 10.91
CA ILE A 227 -9.35 2.13 11.76
C ILE A 227 -9.08 0.68 12.16
N GLU A 228 -8.71 -0.19 11.21
CA GLU A 228 -8.34 -1.58 11.50
C GLU A 228 -7.07 -1.71 12.34
N LEU A 229 -6.09 -0.83 12.11
CA LEU A 229 -4.84 -0.80 12.86
C LEU A 229 -5.07 -0.45 14.33
N ASN A 230 -6.04 0.42 14.61
CA ASN A 230 -6.52 0.79 15.94
C ASN A 230 -5.43 1.37 16.87
N ILE A 231 -4.76 2.44 16.43
CA ILE A 231 -3.79 3.17 17.27
C ILE A 231 -4.46 3.72 18.54
N GLY A 232 -5.75 4.08 18.46
CA GLY A 232 -6.54 4.54 19.61
C GLY A 232 -6.65 3.52 20.74
N GLY A 233 -6.46 2.22 20.45
CA GLY A 233 -6.42 1.15 21.45
C GLY A 233 -5.04 0.87 22.03
N ALA A 234 -4.01 1.66 21.72
CA ALA A 234 -2.65 1.42 22.18
C ALA A 234 -2.51 1.53 23.70
N ILE A 235 -1.92 0.51 24.32
CA ILE A 235 -1.66 0.45 25.77
C ILE A 235 -0.17 0.42 26.14
N LYS A 236 0.71 0.29 25.14
CA LYS A 236 2.18 0.38 25.28
C LYS A 236 2.73 1.44 24.33
N PRO A 237 3.73 2.24 24.74
CA PRO A 237 4.41 3.17 23.84
C PRO A 237 5.24 2.42 22.78
N ILE A 238 5.63 3.14 21.74
CA ILE A 238 6.56 2.66 20.71
C ILE A 238 7.92 3.35 20.85
N THR A 239 8.94 2.85 20.15
CA THR A 239 10.27 3.49 20.05
C THR A 239 10.67 3.67 18.58
N SER A 240 11.90 4.10 18.32
CA SER A 240 12.47 4.14 16.97
C SER A 240 12.73 2.75 16.36
N GLU A 241 12.84 1.72 17.21
CA GLU A 241 13.19 0.34 16.83
C GLU A 241 12.01 -0.62 16.95
N TYR A 242 10.98 -0.26 17.71
CA TYR A 242 9.81 -1.11 17.95
C TYR A 242 8.52 -0.32 17.73
N ASP A 243 7.74 -0.73 16.73
CA ASP A 243 6.47 -0.11 16.35
C ASP A 243 5.53 -1.17 15.73
N PRO A 244 4.55 -1.68 16.48
CA PRO A 244 3.61 -2.68 15.99
C PRO A 244 2.46 -2.06 15.19
N TYR A 245 2.33 -0.71 15.19
CA TYR A 245 1.23 -0.01 14.54
C TYR A 245 1.63 0.42 13.13
N GLN A 246 1.85 -0.55 12.25
CA GLN A 246 2.16 -0.32 10.84
C GLN A 246 1.35 -1.26 9.95
N MET A 247 1.13 -0.85 8.69
CA MET A 247 0.36 -1.60 7.70
C MET A 247 1.24 -2.05 6.55
N THR A 248 0.96 -3.24 6.04
CA THR A 248 1.49 -3.69 4.76
C THR A 248 0.69 -3.08 3.62
N GLN A 249 1.36 -2.60 2.58
CA GLN A 249 0.70 -2.09 1.38
C GLN A 249 1.03 -2.97 0.17
N VAL A 250 0.01 -3.38 -0.57
CA VAL A 250 0.18 -4.16 -1.80
C VAL A 250 -0.38 -3.35 -2.96
N HIS A 251 0.44 -3.12 -3.98
CA HIS A 251 0.02 -2.55 -5.24
C HIS A 251 0.10 -3.63 -6.31
N ASP A 252 -1.03 -3.96 -6.90
CA ASP A 252 -1.13 -4.95 -7.97
C ASP A 252 -1.22 -4.25 -9.34
N TYR A 253 -0.23 -4.53 -10.19
CA TYR A 253 -0.13 -3.96 -11.53
C TYR A 253 -0.45 -4.97 -12.65
N LYS A 254 -1.09 -6.09 -12.32
CA LYS A 254 -1.45 -7.12 -13.30
C LYS A 254 -2.18 -6.53 -14.49
N GLY A 255 -1.66 -6.74 -15.70
CA GLY A 255 -2.29 -6.24 -16.94
C GLY A 255 -2.02 -4.76 -17.26
N ILE A 256 -1.27 -4.03 -16.44
CA ILE A 256 -0.85 -2.66 -16.77
C ILE A 256 0.25 -2.70 -17.84
N SER A 257 0.04 -1.92 -18.91
CA SER A 257 1.10 -1.58 -19.86
C SER A 257 1.94 -0.44 -19.31
N PHE A 258 3.14 -0.75 -18.81
CA PHE A 258 4.10 0.25 -18.32
C PHE A 258 4.66 1.16 -19.43
N LEU A 259 4.44 0.80 -20.70
CA LEU A 259 4.77 1.63 -21.86
C LEU A 259 3.79 2.80 -22.07
N ARG A 260 2.64 2.80 -21.38
CA ARG A 260 1.59 3.82 -21.48
C ARG A 260 1.35 4.51 -20.13
N GLN A 261 2.40 5.04 -19.50
CA GLN A 261 2.21 5.93 -18.35
C GLN A 261 1.67 7.29 -18.80
N THR A 262 0.38 7.51 -18.58
CA THR A 262 -0.31 8.78 -18.86
C THR A 262 0.07 9.85 -17.82
N ASP A 263 -0.06 11.12 -18.20
CA ASP A 263 0.26 12.23 -17.29
C ASP A 263 -0.68 12.30 -16.08
N VAL A 264 -1.94 11.87 -16.24
CA VAL A 264 -2.91 11.74 -15.13
C VAL A 264 -2.46 10.71 -14.10
N ALA A 265 -1.91 9.56 -14.53
CA ALA A 265 -1.40 8.54 -13.63
C ALA A 265 -0.12 9.01 -12.88
N LYS A 266 0.76 9.76 -13.57
CA LYS A 266 1.95 10.36 -12.94
C LYS A 266 1.56 11.40 -11.91
N ALA A 267 0.60 12.28 -12.22
CA ALA A 267 0.09 13.28 -11.29
C ALA A 267 -0.52 12.63 -10.05
N ALA A 268 -1.38 11.63 -10.24
CA ALA A 268 -1.99 10.85 -9.17
C ALA A 268 -0.94 10.16 -8.28
N SER A 269 0.08 9.54 -8.89
CA SER A 269 1.17 8.91 -8.15
C SER A 269 1.99 9.92 -7.35
N LYS A 270 2.35 11.06 -7.94
CA LYS A 270 3.13 12.11 -7.28
C LYS A 270 2.37 12.67 -6.08
N GLU A 271 1.10 13.03 -6.28
CA GLU A 271 0.24 13.56 -5.22
C GLU A 271 0.03 12.54 -4.10
N THR A 272 -0.15 11.25 -4.45
CA THR A 272 -0.22 10.18 -3.45
C THR A 272 1.06 10.11 -2.61
N ILE A 273 2.24 10.18 -3.23
CA ILE A 273 3.50 10.15 -2.49
C ILE A 273 3.57 11.36 -1.55
N THR A 274 3.29 12.57 -2.05
CA THR A 274 3.30 13.79 -1.23
C THR A 274 2.36 13.69 -0.04
N VAL A 275 1.08 13.38 -0.27
CA VAL A 275 0.08 13.30 0.81
C VAL A 275 0.45 12.22 1.84
N MET A 276 0.91 11.05 1.39
CA MET A 276 1.26 9.95 2.30
C MET A 276 2.53 10.24 3.09
N SER A 277 3.55 10.84 2.48
CA SER A 277 4.80 11.22 3.16
C SER A 277 4.58 12.34 4.18
N ASP A 278 3.75 13.33 3.84
CA ASP A 278 3.54 14.48 4.70
C ASP A 278 2.61 14.18 5.88
N ASN A 279 1.51 13.44 5.65
CA ASN A 279 0.41 13.31 6.61
C ASN A 279 0.28 11.92 7.25
N TYR A 280 0.99 10.92 6.71
CA TYR A 280 0.95 9.54 7.20
C TYR A 280 2.35 8.94 7.49
N PRO A 281 3.26 9.67 8.19
CA PRO A 281 4.60 9.18 8.52
C PRO A 281 4.58 7.89 9.35
N GLU A 282 5.57 7.02 9.11
CA GLU A 282 5.85 5.82 9.93
C GLU A 282 4.64 4.86 10.09
N LEU A 283 3.75 4.80 9.09
CA LEU A 283 2.61 3.86 9.05
C LEU A 283 2.83 2.69 8.07
N LEU A 284 3.87 2.74 7.24
CA LEU A 284 4.19 1.67 6.30
C LEU A 284 5.10 0.62 6.96
N LYS A 285 4.67 -0.63 6.98
CA LYS A 285 5.48 -1.78 7.40
C LYS A 285 6.35 -2.26 6.24
N GLU A 286 5.71 -2.83 5.23
CA GLU A 286 6.31 -3.28 3.98
C GLU A 286 5.41 -2.86 2.80
N LYS A 287 6.00 -2.61 1.62
CA LYS A 287 5.29 -2.28 0.39
C LYS A 287 5.65 -3.23 -0.74
N PHE A 288 4.68 -3.99 -1.20
CA PHE A 288 4.85 -4.94 -2.29
C PHE A 288 4.27 -4.38 -3.59
N PHE A 289 5.05 -4.43 -4.66
CA PHE A 289 4.62 -4.07 -6.01
C PHE A 289 4.59 -5.36 -6.82
N VAL A 290 3.41 -5.95 -6.96
CA VAL A 290 3.24 -7.29 -7.55
C VAL A 290 2.79 -7.22 -9.00
N ASN A 291 3.07 -8.30 -9.74
CA ASN A 291 2.75 -8.44 -11.16
C ASN A 291 3.34 -7.32 -12.03
N ILE A 292 4.52 -6.84 -11.67
CA ILE A 292 5.28 -5.87 -12.49
C ILE A 292 6.19 -6.61 -13.48
N PRO A 293 6.49 -6.04 -14.66
CA PRO A 293 7.52 -6.58 -15.54
C PRO A 293 8.85 -6.71 -14.80
N ALA A 294 9.63 -7.75 -15.09
CA ALA A 294 10.90 -8.05 -14.42
C ALA A 294 12.02 -6.99 -14.66
N ILE A 295 11.69 -5.81 -15.19
CA ILE A 295 12.61 -4.69 -15.42
C ILE A 295 12.78 -3.92 -14.10
N MET A 296 13.45 -4.57 -13.13
CA MET A 296 13.67 -4.07 -11.77
C MET A 296 14.40 -2.71 -11.72
N GLY A 297 15.24 -2.39 -12.72
CA GLY A 297 16.05 -1.18 -12.75
C GLY A 297 15.24 0.12 -12.89
N PHE A 298 14.16 0.11 -13.68
CA PHE A 298 13.37 1.32 -13.94
C PHE A 298 12.56 1.75 -12.71
N LEU A 299 11.89 0.80 -12.05
CA LEU A 299 11.08 1.09 -10.87
C LEU A 299 11.96 1.56 -9.69
N TYR A 300 13.12 0.94 -9.48
CA TYR A 300 14.04 1.33 -8.41
C TYR A 300 14.65 2.72 -8.62
N GLY A 301 14.89 3.12 -9.88
CA GLY A 301 15.35 4.46 -10.24
C GLY A 301 14.32 5.54 -9.95
N VAL A 302 13.05 5.32 -10.33
CA VAL A 302 11.95 6.26 -10.06
C VAL A 302 11.72 6.42 -8.55
N MET A 303 11.72 5.32 -7.79
CA MET A 303 11.42 5.37 -6.35
C MET A 303 12.50 6.13 -5.56
N LYS A 304 13.78 6.01 -5.93
CA LYS A 304 14.90 6.73 -5.26
C LYS A 304 14.77 8.26 -5.29
N LEU A 305 14.04 8.82 -6.26
CA LEU A 305 13.87 10.27 -6.40
C LEU A 305 12.83 10.85 -5.44
N PHE A 306 11.93 10.03 -4.90
CA PHE A 306 10.76 10.52 -4.17
C PHE A 306 10.62 9.95 -2.76
N VAL A 307 11.39 8.92 -2.38
CA VAL A 307 11.30 8.32 -1.04
C VAL A 307 12.65 8.23 -0.32
N SER A 308 12.62 8.30 1.01
CA SER A 308 13.82 8.16 1.84
C SER A 308 14.45 6.77 1.69
N LYS A 309 15.75 6.64 2.03
CA LYS A 309 16.44 5.33 2.02
C LYS A 309 15.76 4.31 2.94
N LYS A 310 15.16 4.75 4.06
CA LYS A 310 14.42 3.91 5.01
C LYS A 310 13.16 3.34 4.34
N THR A 311 12.41 4.18 3.64
CA THR A 311 11.21 3.77 2.89
C THR A 311 11.54 2.86 1.71
N LEU A 312 12.63 3.14 0.97
CA LEU A 312 13.04 2.32 -0.16
C LEU A 312 13.41 0.88 0.25
N LYS A 313 13.93 0.67 1.46
CA LYS A 313 14.21 -0.68 2.00
C LYS A 313 12.96 -1.51 2.25
N LYS A 314 11.82 -0.85 2.43
CA LYS A 314 10.51 -1.48 2.62
C LYS A 314 9.84 -1.86 1.30
N PHE A 315 10.48 -1.58 0.15
CA PHE A 315 9.86 -1.73 -1.16
C PHE A 315 10.32 -3.02 -1.83
N HIS A 316 9.35 -3.88 -2.12
CA HIS A 316 9.55 -5.23 -2.64
C HIS A 316 8.88 -5.37 -4.01
N PRO A 317 9.62 -5.10 -5.09
CA PRO A 317 9.13 -5.36 -6.44
C PRO A 317 9.09 -6.87 -6.73
N MET A 318 7.99 -7.36 -7.30
CA MET A 318 7.77 -8.78 -7.57
C MET A 318 7.17 -9.01 -8.95
N SER A 319 7.77 -9.92 -9.72
CA SER A 319 7.27 -10.26 -11.05
C SER A 319 5.95 -11.05 -11.03
N SER A 320 5.69 -11.80 -9.97
CA SER A 320 4.45 -12.55 -9.77
C SER A 320 3.88 -12.30 -8.39
N GLY A 321 2.59 -11.97 -8.33
CA GLY A 321 1.84 -11.84 -7.08
C GLY A 321 1.73 -13.14 -6.30
N THR A 322 1.80 -14.30 -6.97
CA THR A 322 1.71 -15.62 -6.32
C THR A 322 2.86 -15.93 -5.36
N ASN A 323 3.91 -15.11 -5.36
CA ASN A 323 5.03 -15.24 -4.43
C ASN A 323 4.81 -14.45 -3.14
N LEU A 324 3.82 -13.56 -3.06
CA LEU A 324 3.60 -12.66 -1.93
C LEU A 324 3.40 -13.42 -0.60
N ALA A 325 2.60 -14.49 -0.60
CA ALA A 325 2.38 -15.31 0.59
C ALA A 325 3.65 -15.86 1.24
N LYS A 326 4.72 -16.08 0.46
CA LYS A 326 6.00 -16.62 0.96
C LYS A 326 6.77 -15.62 1.81
N GLU A 327 6.48 -14.32 1.68
CA GLU A 327 7.11 -13.26 2.47
C GLU A 327 6.58 -13.23 3.92
N PHE A 328 5.45 -13.90 4.19
CA PHE A 328 4.75 -13.87 5.48
C PHE A 328 4.87 -15.19 6.26
N VAL A 329 6.06 -15.78 6.26
CA VAL A 329 6.37 -17.01 7.02
C VAL A 329 6.84 -16.73 8.44
N ASN A 330 7.37 -15.52 8.70
CA ASN A 330 7.92 -15.11 9.99
C ASN A 330 7.10 -13.96 10.58
N THR A 331 5.84 -14.22 10.89
CA THR A 331 4.96 -13.24 11.56
C THR A 331 4.37 -13.82 12.83
N LYS A 332 3.80 -12.97 13.68
CA LYS A 332 3.07 -13.39 14.88
C LYS A 332 1.65 -13.87 14.56
N VAL A 333 1.21 -13.75 13.31
CA VAL A 333 -0.05 -14.31 12.83
C VAL A 333 0.23 -15.67 12.21
N ASP A 334 -0.14 -16.73 12.93
CA ASP A 334 0.08 -18.11 12.47
C ASP A 334 -0.58 -18.35 11.11
N GLY A 335 0.21 -18.90 10.19
CA GLY A 335 -0.22 -19.24 8.84
C GLY A 335 -0.63 -18.03 7.99
N LEU A 336 -0.14 -16.81 8.29
CA LEU A 336 -0.54 -15.59 7.56
C LEU A 336 -0.46 -15.74 6.03
N GLY A 337 0.61 -16.32 5.50
CA GLY A 337 0.75 -16.57 4.07
C GLY A 337 -0.40 -17.42 3.49
N ASP A 338 -0.81 -18.48 4.19
CA ASP A 338 -1.94 -19.33 3.79
C ASP A 338 -3.29 -18.59 3.88
N LYS A 339 -3.42 -17.61 4.79
CA LYS A 339 -4.61 -16.77 4.94
C LYS A 339 -4.78 -15.73 3.82
N LEU A 340 -3.72 -15.42 3.06
CA LEU A 340 -3.82 -14.51 1.92
C LEU A 340 -4.66 -15.11 0.78
N PRO A 341 -5.25 -14.30 -0.11
CA PRO A 341 -5.99 -14.79 -1.26
C PRO A 341 -5.15 -15.69 -2.18
N ALA A 342 -5.81 -16.62 -2.88
CA ALA A 342 -5.15 -17.54 -3.81
C ALA A 342 -4.34 -16.84 -4.93
N GLU A 343 -4.81 -15.68 -5.42
CA GLU A 343 -4.08 -14.86 -6.40
C GLU A 343 -2.70 -14.38 -5.91
N TYR A 344 -2.53 -14.31 -4.58
CA TYR A 344 -1.30 -13.89 -3.93
C TYR A 344 -0.50 -15.06 -3.32
N GLY A 345 -0.84 -16.30 -3.70
CA GLY A 345 -0.13 -17.51 -3.32
C GLY A 345 -0.61 -18.17 -2.02
N GLY A 346 -1.67 -17.64 -1.41
CA GLY A 346 -2.30 -18.26 -0.24
C GLY A 346 -3.45 -19.20 -0.61
N LYS A 347 -4.33 -19.46 0.35
CA LYS A 347 -5.53 -20.32 0.24
C LYS A 347 -6.79 -19.64 0.75
N GLY A 348 -6.68 -18.37 1.17
CA GLY A 348 -7.78 -17.56 1.65
C GLY A 348 -8.76 -17.18 0.54
N ALA A 349 -9.91 -16.68 0.97
CA ALA A 349 -10.94 -16.16 0.08
C ALA A 349 -10.46 -14.92 -0.69
N ASP A 350 -11.16 -14.55 -1.76
CA ASP A 350 -10.79 -13.39 -2.56
C ASP A 350 -10.95 -12.07 -1.79
N LEU A 351 -10.24 -11.02 -2.23
CA LEU A 351 -10.25 -9.72 -1.57
C LEU A 351 -11.64 -9.07 -1.46
N LYS A 352 -12.56 -9.36 -2.40
CA LYS A 352 -13.90 -8.80 -2.38
C LYS A 352 -14.76 -9.43 -1.28
N SER A 353 -14.54 -10.71 -0.99
CA SER A 353 -15.22 -11.43 0.09
C SER A 353 -14.64 -11.12 1.47
N LEU A 354 -13.32 -10.92 1.56
CA LEU A 354 -12.61 -10.74 2.83
C LEU A 354 -12.47 -9.27 3.24
N GLY A 355 -12.25 -8.39 2.26
CA GLY A 355 -11.78 -7.03 2.49
C GLY A 355 -12.90 -6.02 2.67
N LYS A 356 -12.60 -4.99 3.46
CA LYS A 356 -13.36 -3.74 3.55
C LYS A 356 -12.91 -2.80 2.42
N ALA A 357 -13.80 -2.01 1.86
CA ALA A 357 -13.47 -1.05 0.81
C ALA A 357 -14.19 0.29 1.05
N PRO A 358 -13.67 1.41 0.51
CA PRO A 358 -14.42 2.66 0.45
C PRO A 358 -15.81 2.44 -0.19
N ILE A 359 -16.82 3.13 0.33
CA ILE A 359 -18.21 2.95 -0.10
C ILE A 359 -18.35 3.46 -1.54
N VAL A 360 -18.98 2.67 -2.42
CA VAL A 360 -19.26 3.07 -3.81
C VAL A 360 -20.76 3.05 -4.11
N GLN A 361 -21.20 3.93 -5.01
CA GLN A 361 -22.57 4.00 -5.52
C GLN A 361 -22.64 4.12 -7.03
#